data_AF-A0A917KMM5-F1
#
_entry.id   AF-A0A917KMM5-F1
#
_cell.length_a   1.000
_cell.length_b   1.000
_cell.length_c   1.000
_cell.angle_alpha   90.00
_cell.angle_beta   90.00
_cell.angle_gamma   90.00
#
_symmetry.space_group_name_H-M   'P 1'
#
loop_
_entity.id
_entity.type
_entity.pdbx_description
1 polymer ?
#
loop_
_entity_poly.entity_id
_entity_poly.type
_entity_poly.pdbx_seq_one_letter_code
_entity_poly.pdbx_strand_id
1 'polypeptide(L)'
;MIPAPVRRPRATRVYQALALFVAAVCALLAVHPPAFAESYTKISGSGSTWSANAIEQWRRNVRQQGMTVNYAAVGSSVGRQQFKNGTSDFGVSEIPYGLNDLGQQDPPPTRKYAYMPIVAGGTSFMYNLKISGRQVTNLRLSGEVLTKIFTGKLTMWNAPEIKTDNPKLALPARRIVPVVRSDGSGTTAQFTLWMSKQYGSLWNDYCKRAGKQTPCGLTSYFPVIPGSGFVAQSSSLGVAGYTKQSQAEGAITYVEYSYARNAGFPVAKVLNRSGYYVEPTASSVAVALTKAQINNDPRSANYLTQDLDDVYTFGDRRTYPLSSYSYMIIPTKEESGFTKAKGKTLSAFNNYFLCDGQQQADRLGYSPLPKNLVEAAMAQTRKIPGADPARIDVNKCNNPTFSGGRNLLIQNAPYPQACDKKGADQCATGTGGNKAATPVTGGSSGGSGSGGGSGSGGSGAGASGGSGSGGSSAGTSGGATAGSGSGTAGSSGAGGASGGSVVDPDTGEVISGDQAAGDTSVAASPVSLGADDSLGLRTALMALSAVLLVGVVVGPPVVARVMAGRTRRKEGAA
;
A
#
# COMPACT_ATOMS: atom_id res chain seq x y z
N MET A 1 9.27 -16.73 -96.93
CA MET A 1 9.98 -16.40 -95.67
C MET A 1 8.98 -15.81 -94.70
N ILE A 2 8.69 -16.50 -93.60
CA ILE A 2 7.72 -16.08 -92.57
C ILE A 2 8.50 -15.36 -91.46
N PRO A 3 8.17 -14.13 -91.04
CA PRO A 3 8.86 -13.46 -89.94
C PRO A 3 8.39 -14.03 -88.59
N ALA A 4 9.36 -14.30 -87.71
CA ALA A 4 9.15 -14.89 -86.39
C ALA A 4 8.40 -13.96 -85.41
N PRO A 5 7.63 -14.49 -84.45
CA PRO A 5 6.88 -13.68 -83.49
C PRO A 5 7.81 -13.05 -82.43
N VAL A 6 7.72 -11.73 -82.29
CA VAL A 6 8.44 -10.94 -81.27
C VAL A 6 7.93 -11.31 -79.88
N ARG A 7 8.72 -12.08 -79.12
CA ARG A 7 8.46 -12.36 -77.69
C ARG A 7 8.62 -11.08 -76.87
N ARG A 8 7.50 -10.48 -76.42
CA ARG A 8 7.52 -9.43 -75.40
C ARG A 8 8.14 -9.99 -74.10
N PRO A 9 9.08 -9.27 -73.44
CA PRO A 9 9.80 -9.82 -72.30
C PRO A 9 8.86 -9.96 -71.10
N ARG A 10 8.76 -11.20 -70.57
CA ARG A 10 8.00 -11.55 -69.34
C ARG A 10 8.36 -10.69 -68.11
N ALA A 11 9.51 -10.01 -68.14
CA ALA A 11 9.98 -9.15 -67.05
C ALA A 11 9.03 -7.97 -66.77
N THR A 12 8.43 -7.35 -67.79
CA THR A 12 7.62 -6.13 -67.61
C THR A 12 6.32 -6.38 -66.82
N ARG A 13 5.73 -7.59 -66.96
CA ARG A 13 4.53 -7.98 -66.22
C ARG A 13 4.79 -8.25 -64.74
N VAL A 14 5.99 -8.73 -64.40
CA VAL A 14 6.38 -8.99 -63.01
C VAL A 14 6.63 -7.67 -62.27
N TYR A 15 7.25 -6.68 -62.90
CA TYR A 15 7.42 -5.35 -62.29
C TYR A 15 6.11 -4.60 -62.10
N GLN A 16 5.15 -4.72 -63.03
CA GLN A 16 3.82 -4.13 -62.88
C GLN A 16 3.02 -4.81 -61.76
N ALA A 17 3.08 -6.14 -61.65
CA ALA A 17 2.42 -6.87 -60.56
C ALA A 17 3.05 -6.55 -59.19
N LEU A 18 4.37 -6.41 -59.11
CA LEU A 18 5.07 -6.03 -57.88
C LEU A 18 4.76 -4.58 -57.47
N ALA A 19 4.73 -3.64 -58.43
CA ALA A 19 4.38 -2.24 -58.16
C ALA A 19 2.92 -2.09 -57.69
N LEU A 20 1.99 -2.84 -58.28
CA LEU A 20 0.59 -2.87 -57.84
C LEU A 20 0.43 -3.52 -56.46
N PHE A 21 1.21 -4.58 -56.16
CA PHE A 21 1.22 -5.21 -54.84
C PHE A 21 1.77 -4.26 -53.76
N VAL A 22 2.88 -3.56 -54.04
CA VAL A 22 3.44 -2.55 -53.13
C VAL A 22 2.47 -1.39 -52.92
N ALA A 23 1.83 -0.89 -53.99
CA ALA A 23 0.82 0.15 -53.88
C ALA A 23 -0.41 -0.29 -53.06
N ALA A 24 -0.85 -1.54 -53.21
CA ALA A 24 -1.94 -2.11 -52.42
C ALA A 24 -1.57 -2.29 -50.94
N VAL A 25 -0.34 -2.71 -50.64
CA VAL A 25 0.17 -2.80 -49.26
C VAL A 25 0.31 -1.42 -48.63
N CYS A 26 0.81 -0.42 -49.36
CA CYS A 26 0.87 0.97 -48.89
C CYS A 26 -0.52 1.57 -48.65
N ALA A 27 -1.50 1.27 -49.52
CA ALA A 27 -2.89 1.71 -49.32
C ALA A 27 -3.54 1.02 -48.11
N LEU A 28 -3.24 -0.25 -47.84
CA LEU A 28 -3.73 -0.98 -46.65
C LEU A 28 -3.11 -0.46 -45.34
N LEU A 29 -1.88 0.06 -45.38
CA LEU A 29 -1.22 0.68 -44.22
C LEU A 29 -1.71 2.12 -43.96
N ALA A 30 -2.27 2.81 -44.95
CA ALA A 30 -2.72 4.19 -44.84
C ALA A 30 -4.15 4.37 -44.26
N VAL A 31 -4.91 3.29 -44.04
CA VAL A 31 -6.32 3.34 -43.59
C VAL A 31 -6.48 3.08 -42.08
N HIS A 32 -5.40 3.11 -41.30
CA HIS A 32 -5.55 3.07 -39.84
C HIS A 32 -5.90 4.49 -39.36
N PRO A 33 -7.09 4.73 -38.76
CA PRO A 33 -7.36 6.00 -38.13
C PRO A 33 -6.23 6.28 -37.12
N PRO A 34 -5.74 7.53 -36.99
CA PRO A 34 -4.72 7.84 -36.00
C PRO A 34 -5.22 7.33 -34.65
N ALA A 35 -4.48 6.42 -34.04
CA ALA A 35 -4.73 6.03 -32.66
C ALA A 35 -4.49 7.29 -31.82
N PHE A 36 -5.56 8.00 -31.48
CA PHE A 36 -5.49 9.10 -30.54
C PHE A 36 -5.05 8.51 -29.21
N ALA A 37 -3.76 8.61 -28.91
CA ALA A 37 -3.26 8.34 -27.57
C ALA A 37 -4.08 9.21 -26.62
N GLU A 38 -4.76 8.56 -25.67
CA GLU A 38 -5.57 9.29 -24.72
C GLU A 38 -4.67 10.23 -23.91
N SER A 39 -4.81 11.54 -24.15
CA SER A 39 -4.01 12.53 -23.43
C SER A 39 -4.58 12.74 -22.03
N TYR A 40 -3.71 12.58 -21.04
CA TYR A 40 -3.99 12.82 -19.62
C TYR A 40 -3.12 13.97 -19.11
N THR A 41 -3.75 14.94 -18.43
CA THR A 41 -3.02 16.02 -17.74
C THR A 41 -2.57 15.54 -16.37
N LYS A 42 -1.34 15.92 -15.97
CA LYS A 42 -0.82 15.64 -14.63
C LYS A 42 -1.74 16.21 -13.54
N ILE A 43 -1.96 15.41 -12.51
CA ILE A 43 -2.68 15.81 -11.30
C ILE A 43 -1.80 15.65 -10.07
N SER A 44 -2.01 16.50 -9.06
CA SER A 44 -1.32 16.45 -7.78
C SER A 44 -2.31 16.39 -6.63
N GLY A 45 -2.14 15.43 -5.73
CA GLY A 45 -2.91 15.37 -4.50
C GLY A 45 -2.03 15.24 -3.27
N SER A 46 -2.66 15.34 -2.10
CA SER A 46 -1.95 15.21 -0.84
C SER A 46 -2.86 14.76 0.31
N GLY A 47 -2.23 14.28 1.38
CA GLY A 47 -2.88 14.08 2.66
C GLY A 47 -2.50 12.79 3.34
N SER A 48 -3.51 11.99 3.65
CA SER A 48 -3.46 10.77 4.43
C SER A 48 -2.23 9.90 4.16
N THR A 49 -1.45 9.64 5.22
CA THR A 49 -0.47 8.56 5.24
C THR A 49 -1.15 7.20 5.34
N TRP A 50 -2.39 7.16 5.86
CA TRP A 50 -3.19 5.94 6.01
C TRP A 50 -3.46 5.28 4.66
N SER A 51 -3.75 6.06 3.61
CA SER A 51 -4.00 5.56 2.26
C SER A 51 -2.75 5.48 1.37
N ALA A 52 -1.61 5.97 1.84
CA ALA A 52 -0.46 6.28 0.99
C ALA A 52 0.11 5.04 0.29
N ASN A 53 0.20 3.88 0.98
CA ASN A 53 0.73 2.66 0.38
C ASN A 53 -0.16 2.15 -0.78
N ALA A 54 -1.48 2.32 -0.70
CA ALA A 54 -2.40 1.95 -1.79
C ALA A 54 -2.29 2.92 -2.96
N ILE A 55 -2.32 4.22 -2.69
CA ILE A 55 -2.18 5.27 -3.72
C ILE A 55 -0.84 5.15 -4.44
N GLU A 56 0.25 4.85 -3.71
CA GLU A 56 1.57 4.61 -4.26
C GLU A 56 1.58 3.47 -5.26
N GLN A 57 0.93 2.35 -4.93
CA GLN A 57 0.83 1.23 -5.84
C GLN A 57 0.01 1.61 -7.08
N TRP A 58 -1.15 2.25 -6.88
CA TRP A 58 -2.05 2.56 -7.99
C TRP A 58 -1.49 3.61 -8.94
N ARG A 59 -0.82 4.66 -8.44
CA ARG A 59 -0.16 5.67 -9.29
C ARG A 59 0.94 5.06 -10.16
N ARG A 60 1.65 4.04 -9.64
CA ARG A 60 2.64 3.29 -10.43
C ARG A 60 1.99 2.48 -11.55
N ASN A 61 0.85 1.85 -11.27
CA ASN A 61 0.14 1.04 -12.27
C ASN A 61 -0.42 1.90 -13.42
N VAL A 62 -1.04 3.03 -13.11
CA VAL A 62 -1.66 3.90 -14.13
C VAL A 62 -0.66 4.69 -14.97
N ARG A 63 0.62 4.74 -14.57
CA ARG A 63 1.68 5.39 -15.36
C ARG A 63 1.81 4.77 -16.76
N GLN A 64 1.62 3.46 -16.88
CA GLN A 64 1.63 2.75 -18.16
C GLN A 64 0.43 3.11 -19.04
N GLN A 65 -0.65 3.62 -18.44
CA GLN A 65 -1.85 4.12 -19.13
C GLN A 65 -1.72 5.61 -19.50
N GLY A 66 -0.55 6.22 -19.32
CA GLY A 66 -0.29 7.63 -19.63
C GLY A 66 -0.68 8.61 -18.52
N MET A 67 -1.24 8.15 -17.40
CA MET A 67 -1.62 9.04 -16.29
C MET A 67 -0.41 9.36 -15.41
N THR A 68 -0.22 10.64 -15.09
CA THR A 68 0.76 11.09 -14.08
C THR A 68 0.03 11.60 -12.85
N VAL A 69 0.13 10.84 -11.76
CA VAL A 69 -0.50 11.18 -10.47
C VAL A 69 0.59 11.42 -9.43
N ASN A 70 0.72 12.66 -8.99
CA ASN A 70 1.57 13.04 -7.87
C ASN A 70 0.78 12.94 -6.57
N TYR A 71 1.41 12.39 -5.52
CA TYR A 71 0.80 12.32 -4.19
C TYR A 71 1.81 12.63 -3.09
N ALA A 72 1.48 13.58 -2.21
CA ALA A 72 2.28 13.91 -1.03
C ALA A 72 1.61 13.37 0.24
N ALA A 73 2.24 12.39 0.89
CA ALA A 73 1.76 11.79 2.14
C ALA A 73 2.16 12.64 3.35
N VAL A 74 1.36 13.67 3.65
CA VAL A 74 1.67 14.74 4.62
C VAL A 74 0.76 14.75 5.85
N GLY A 75 -0.13 13.76 5.98
CA GLY A 75 -1.14 13.70 7.03
C GLY A 75 -2.48 14.29 6.58
N SER A 76 -3.55 13.75 7.16
CA SER A 76 -4.92 13.96 6.71
C SER A 76 -5.42 15.40 6.93
N SER A 77 -4.90 16.11 7.94
CA SER A 77 -5.22 17.52 8.15
C SER A 77 -4.47 18.45 7.20
N VAL A 78 -3.18 18.21 6.95
CA VAL A 78 -2.41 19.01 5.99
C VAL A 78 -2.97 18.85 4.57
N GLY A 79 -3.29 17.63 4.14
CA GLY A 79 -3.87 17.40 2.82
C GLY A 79 -5.21 18.10 2.60
N ARG A 80 -6.05 18.14 3.65
CA ARG A 80 -7.29 18.91 3.63
C ARG A 80 -7.06 20.40 3.47
N GLN A 81 -6.10 20.96 4.18
CA GLN A 81 -5.77 22.38 4.01
C GLN A 81 -5.18 22.68 2.63
N GLN A 82 -4.33 21.81 2.10
CA GLN A 82 -3.77 21.97 0.75
C GLN A 82 -4.85 21.87 -0.35
N PHE A 83 -5.83 20.98 -0.22
CA PHE A 83 -6.98 20.95 -1.13
C PHE A 83 -7.83 22.22 -1.01
N LYS A 84 -8.14 22.64 0.23
CA LYS A 84 -8.93 23.85 0.54
C LYS A 84 -8.30 25.11 -0.05
N ASN A 85 -6.97 25.22 0.03
CA ASN A 85 -6.21 26.36 -0.47
C ASN A 85 -5.88 26.28 -1.98
N GLY A 86 -6.32 25.23 -2.68
CA GLY A 86 -6.03 25.05 -4.12
C GLY A 86 -4.60 24.63 -4.45
N THR A 87 -3.77 24.31 -3.44
CA THR A 87 -2.40 23.81 -3.61
C THR A 87 -2.39 22.39 -4.20
N SER A 88 -3.44 21.61 -3.95
CA SER A 88 -3.63 20.26 -4.50
C SER A 88 -4.94 20.14 -5.27
N ASP A 89 -4.91 19.37 -6.36
CA ASP A 89 -6.08 19.08 -7.19
C ASP A 89 -7.12 18.26 -6.43
N PHE A 90 -6.67 17.31 -5.61
CA PHE A 90 -7.49 16.47 -4.72
C PHE A 90 -6.81 16.29 -3.35
N GLY A 91 -7.61 16.03 -2.32
CA GLY A 91 -7.12 15.68 -0.98
C GLY A 91 -7.46 14.23 -0.63
N VAL A 92 -6.76 13.61 0.31
CA VAL A 92 -7.15 12.31 0.88
C VAL A 92 -7.12 12.41 2.40
N SER A 93 -8.19 11.98 3.05
CA SER A 93 -8.37 12.18 4.48
C SER A 93 -9.33 11.16 5.09
N GLU A 94 -9.21 10.96 6.39
CA GLU A 94 -10.17 10.24 7.23
C GLU A 94 -10.82 11.21 8.24
N ILE A 95 -10.51 12.52 8.12
CA ILE A 95 -11.01 13.61 8.96
C ILE A 95 -11.94 14.50 8.14
N PRO A 96 -13.20 14.74 8.55
CA PRO A 96 -14.07 15.63 7.80
C PRO A 96 -13.70 17.09 8.09
N TYR A 97 -14.11 18.02 7.23
CA TYR A 97 -14.09 19.45 7.59
C TYR A 97 -15.09 19.72 8.71
N GLY A 98 -14.92 20.85 9.39
CA GLY A 98 -15.76 21.26 10.51
C GLY A 98 -15.35 20.67 11.86
N LEU A 99 -14.28 19.87 11.91
CA LEU A 99 -13.71 19.44 13.19
C LEU A 99 -13.15 20.65 13.95
N ASN A 100 -13.56 20.80 15.20
CA ASN A 100 -12.91 21.70 16.16
C ASN A 100 -11.98 20.87 17.04
N ASP A 101 -10.68 20.97 16.80
CA ASP A 101 -9.67 20.21 17.53
C ASP A 101 -8.64 21.15 18.15
N LEU A 102 -8.49 21.12 19.47
CA LEU A 102 -7.57 21.99 20.22
C LEU A 102 -7.85 23.49 20.01
N GLY A 103 -9.11 23.87 19.82
CA GLY A 103 -9.49 25.26 19.55
C GLY A 103 -9.17 25.73 18.13
N GLN A 104 -8.62 24.85 17.29
CA GLN A 104 -8.42 25.11 15.87
C GLN A 104 -9.72 24.77 15.14
N GLN A 105 -10.38 25.80 14.62
CA GLN A 105 -11.50 25.62 13.72
C GLN A 105 -11.00 25.27 12.32
N ASP A 106 -11.58 24.23 11.74
CA ASP A 106 -11.30 23.87 10.35
C ASP A 106 -12.57 23.95 9.49
N PRO A 107 -13.04 25.17 9.16
CA PRO A 107 -14.28 25.32 8.42
C PRO A 107 -14.16 24.72 7.01
N PRO A 108 -15.25 24.18 6.46
CA PRO A 108 -15.30 23.71 5.07
C PRO A 108 -14.75 24.74 4.07
N PRO A 109 -14.09 24.30 2.99
CA PRO A 109 -13.63 25.21 1.95
C PRO A 109 -14.80 25.86 1.21
N THR A 110 -14.57 27.06 0.66
CA THR A 110 -15.48 27.69 -0.31
C THR A 110 -15.49 26.95 -1.65
N ARG A 111 -14.35 26.31 -1.98
CA ARG A 111 -14.17 25.38 -3.09
C ARG A 111 -15.25 24.30 -3.05
N LYS A 112 -15.93 24.03 -4.16
CA LYS A 112 -16.94 22.98 -4.32
C LYS A 112 -16.26 21.62 -4.38
N TYR A 113 -16.69 20.74 -3.48
CA TYR A 113 -16.09 19.42 -3.31
C TYR A 113 -17.13 18.34 -3.02
N ALA A 114 -16.69 17.09 -3.07
CA ALA A 114 -17.39 15.94 -2.53
C ALA A 114 -16.37 15.00 -1.85
N TYR A 115 -16.84 14.25 -0.86
CA TYR A 115 -16.11 13.11 -0.31
C TYR A 115 -16.48 11.84 -1.08
N MET A 116 -15.50 10.99 -1.36
CA MET A 116 -15.73 9.66 -1.94
C MET A 116 -14.85 8.60 -1.29
N PRO A 117 -15.38 7.41 -0.96
CA PRO A 117 -14.55 6.29 -0.52
C PRO A 117 -13.42 5.97 -1.51
N ILE A 118 -12.23 5.65 -1.00
CA ILE A 118 -11.08 5.26 -1.83
C ILE A 118 -10.59 3.84 -1.53
N VAL A 119 -10.27 3.55 -0.27
CA VAL A 119 -9.73 2.26 0.16
C VAL A 119 -10.20 1.94 1.58
N ALA A 120 -10.49 0.67 1.84
CA ALA A 120 -10.86 0.17 3.15
C ALA A 120 -9.66 -0.49 3.86
N GLY A 121 -9.70 -0.53 5.18
CA GLY A 121 -8.61 -1.11 5.96
C GLY A 121 -8.96 -1.22 7.44
N GLY A 122 -8.12 -1.93 8.18
CA GLY A 122 -8.19 -1.98 9.64
C GLY A 122 -7.10 -1.14 10.27
N THR A 123 -7.47 -0.28 11.21
CA THR A 123 -6.50 0.35 12.12
C THR A 123 -6.00 -0.72 13.09
N SER A 124 -4.77 -1.17 12.88
CA SER A 124 -4.12 -2.27 13.58
C SER A 124 -3.30 -1.79 14.78
N PHE A 125 -2.99 -2.72 15.69
CA PHE A 125 -2.18 -2.42 16.86
C PHE A 125 -0.84 -3.15 16.80
N MET A 126 0.14 -2.53 16.13
CA MET A 126 1.49 -3.06 16.02
C MET A 126 2.22 -2.90 17.36
N TYR A 127 2.94 -3.92 17.78
CA TYR A 127 3.62 -3.92 19.08
C TYR A 127 4.98 -4.61 19.05
N ASN A 128 5.83 -4.22 19.99
CA ASN A 128 7.15 -4.80 20.23
C ASN A 128 7.21 -5.29 21.68
N LEU A 129 7.04 -6.59 21.87
CA LEU A 129 7.02 -7.23 23.18
C LEU A 129 7.75 -8.55 23.09
N LYS A 130 8.64 -8.81 24.04
CA LYS A 130 9.39 -10.05 24.12
C LYS A 130 9.09 -10.80 25.40
N ILE A 131 9.11 -12.12 25.32
CA ILE A 131 9.11 -13.03 26.45
C ILE A 131 10.39 -13.86 26.32
N SER A 132 11.24 -13.83 27.35
CA SER A 132 12.53 -14.55 27.34
C SER A 132 13.38 -14.25 26.10
N GLY A 133 13.44 -12.97 25.70
CA GLY A 133 14.21 -12.50 24.54
C GLY A 133 13.59 -12.79 23.17
N ARG A 134 12.42 -13.46 23.09
CA ARG A 134 11.75 -13.79 21.83
C ARG A 134 10.49 -12.95 21.62
N GLN A 135 10.29 -12.51 20.38
CA GLN A 135 9.12 -11.70 20.00
C GLN A 135 7.81 -12.46 20.22
N VAL A 136 6.86 -11.82 20.91
CA VAL A 136 5.47 -12.27 20.98
C VAL A 136 4.79 -11.90 19.67
N THR A 137 4.09 -12.84 19.05
CA THR A 137 3.45 -12.68 17.73
C THR A 137 1.94 -12.95 17.73
N ASN A 138 1.39 -13.47 18.83
CA ASN A 138 -0.01 -13.88 18.94
C ASN A 138 -0.80 -13.15 20.05
N LEU A 139 -0.41 -11.91 20.37
CA LEU A 139 -1.05 -11.11 21.42
C LEU A 139 -2.52 -10.83 21.10
N ARG A 140 -3.35 -10.88 22.13
CA ARG A 140 -4.78 -10.55 22.10
C ARG A 140 -5.09 -9.39 23.01
N LEU A 141 -5.91 -8.46 22.57
CA LEU A 141 -6.36 -7.35 23.39
C LEU A 141 -7.84 -7.07 23.16
N SER A 142 -8.58 -6.88 24.24
CA SER A 142 -9.92 -6.32 24.17
C SER A 142 -9.89 -4.81 23.89
N GLY A 143 -10.99 -4.28 23.36
CA GLY A 143 -11.06 -2.86 23.06
C GLY A 143 -10.98 -1.95 24.30
N GLU A 144 -11.46 -2.44 25.44
CA GLU A 144 -11.33 -1.73 26.71
C GLU A 144 -9.86 -1.67 27.16
N VAL A 145 -9.12 -2.79 27.05
CA VAL A 145 -7.68 -2.84 27.34
C VAL A 145 -6.90 -1.89 26.44
N LEU A 146 -7.19 -1.88 25.14
CA LEU A 146 -6.59 -0.94 24.19
C LEU A 146 -6.87 0.52 24.60
N THR A 147 -8.11 0.83 24.95
CA THR A 147 -8.48 2.19 25.41
C THR A 147 -7.74 2.54 26.71
N LYS A 148 -7.62 1.62 27.66
CA LYS A 148 -6.86 1.84 28.91
C LYS A 148 -5.37 2.06 28.67
N ILE A 149 -4.77 1.34 27.72
CA ILE A 149 -3.38 1.55 27.28
C ILE A 149 -3.20 2.96 26.73
N PHE A 150 -4.01 3.34 25.74
CA PHE A 150 -3.89 4.63 25.06
C PHE A 150 -4.47 5.81 25.86
N THR A 151 -5.09 5.59 27.02
CA THR A 151 -5.45 6.65 27.97
C THR A 151 -4.51 6.72 29.18
N GLY A 152 -3.47 5.88 29.20
CA GLY A 152 -2.46 5.81 30.27
C GLY A 152 -2.98 5.21 31.57
N LYS A 153 -4.18 4.60 31.58
CA LYS A 153 -4.75 3.92 32.75
C LYS A 153 -4.11 2.56 33.00
N LEU A 154 -3.60 1.92 31.96
CA LEU A 154 -2.92 0.63 32.05
C LEU A 154 -1.50 0.79 31.48
N THR A 155 -0.50 0.57 32.34
CA THR A 155 0.89 1.00 32.10
C THR A 155 1.90 -0.14 32.08
N MET A 156 1.48 -1.38 32.39
CA MET A 156 2.36 -2.54 32.50
C MET A 156 1.82 -3.73 31.71
N TRP A 157 2.70 -4.43 30.98
CA TRP A 157 2.33 -5.56 30.12
C TRP A 157 1.82 -6.78 30.89
N ASN A 158 2.23 -6.97 32.14
CA ASN A 158 1.75 -8.04 33.01
C ASN A 158 0.48 -7.68 33.80
N ALA A 159 -0.22 -6.59 33.45
CA ALA A 159 -1.47 -6.21 34.10
C ALA A 159 -2.51 -7.36 34.04
N PRO A 160 -3.30 -7.58 35.10
CA PRO A 160 -4.29 -8.66 35.16
C PRO A 160 -5.27 -8.69 33.97
N GLU A 161 -5.64 -7.52 33.44
CA GLU A 161 -6.55 -7.42 32.31
C GLU A 161 -5.92 -7.94 31.00
N ILE A 162 -4.63 -7.65 30.76
CA ILE A 162 -3.90 -8.20 29.60
C ILE A 162 -3.70 -9.71 29.78
N LYS A 163 -3.38 -10.16 31.00
CA LYS A 163 -3.23 -11.58 31.32
C LYS A 163 -4.53 -12.36 31.10
N THR A 164 -5.68 -11.75 31.40
CA THR A 164 -7.00 -12.35 31.15
C THR A 164 -7.24 -12.64 29.67
N ASP A 165 -6.79 -11.72 28.79
CA ASP A 165 -6.87 -11.91 27.34
C ASP A 165 -5.80 -12.91 26.80
N ASN A 166 -4.76 -13.21 27.58
CA ASN A 166 -3.58 -13.98 27.16
C ASN A 166 -3.09 -14.99 28.24
N PRO A 167 -3.92 -15.95 28.67
CA PRO A 167 -3.66 -16.77 29.86
C PRO A 167 -2.39 -17.65 29.77
N LYS A 168 -1.93 -18.00 28.55
CA LYS A 168 -0.71 -18.82 28.36
C LYS A 168 0.57 -18.01 28.12
N LEU A 169 0.49 -16.67 28.05
CA LEU A 169 1.68 -15.82 27.93
C LEU A 169 2.22 -15.47 29.31
N ALA A 170 3.49 -15.78 29.56
CA ALA A 170 4.23 -15.28 30.72
C ALA A 170 4.63 -13.81 30.51
N LEU A 171 3.63 -12.92 30.54
CA LEU A 171 3.79 -11.51 30.24
C LEU A 171 4.81 -10.86 31.20
N PRO A 172 5.81 -10.13 30.68
CA PRO A 172 6.86 -9.54 31.51
C PRO A 172 6.33 -8.32 32.28
N ALA A 173 6.96 -8.01 33.42
CA ALA A 173 6.79 -6.74 34.13
C ALA A 173 7.45 -5.58 33.37
N ARG A 174 7.05 -5.37 32.12
CA ARG A 174 7.56 -4.35 31.21
C ARG A 174 6.56 -3.20 31.14
N ARG A 175 7.07 -1.96 31.25
CA ARG A 175 6.27 -0.76 31.02
C ARG A 175 5.75 -0.73 29.58
N ILE A 176 4.48 -0.41 29.42
CA ILE A 176 3.87 -0.16 28.12
C ILE A 176 4.25 1.25 27.67
N VAL A 177 4.68 1.37 26.42
CA VAL A 177 5.02 2.65 25.79
C VAL A 177 4.06 2.88 24.62
N PRO A 178 2.95 3.61 24.83
CA PRO A 178 2.08 4.00 23.73
C PRO A 178 2.82 4.94 22.77
N VAL A 179 2.85 4.58 21.49
CA VAL A 179 3.43 5.39 20.42
C VAL A 179 2.28 5.94 19.58
N VAL A 180 2.13 7.26 19.60
CA VAL A 180 0.99 7.98 19.02
C VAL A 180 1.44 8.93 17.93
N ARG A 181 0.50 9.43 17.13
CA ARG A 181 0.80 10.38 16.05
C ARG A 181 0.95 11.80 16.60
N SER A 182 2.05 12.46 16.25
CA SER A 182 2.27 13.88 16.57
C SER A 182 1.61 14.83 15.56
N ASP A 183 1.36 14.35 14.34
CA ASP A 183 0.76 15.12 13.25
C ASP A 183 -0.76 14.92 13.13
N GLY A 184 -1.41 15.80 12.36
CA GLY A 184 -2.85 15.76 12.13
C GLY A 184 -3.26 14.56 11.28
N SER A 185 -3.70 13.51 11.96
CA SER A 185 -3.70 12.13 11.47
C SER A 185 -5.12 11.56 11.40
N GLY A 186 -5.48 11.04 10.24
CA GLY A 186 -6.73 10.31 10.11
C GLY A 186 -6.75 8.96 10.81
N THR A 187 -5.59 8.33 11.02
CA THR A 187 -5.47 7.12 11.87
C THR A 187 -5.86 7.44 13.31
N THR A 188 -5.40 8.59 13.82
CA THR A 188 -5.80 9.11 15.14
C THR A 188 -7.29 9.36 15.18
N ALA A 189 -7.81 9.99 14.13
CA ALA A 189 -9.23 10.32 14.03
C ALA A 189 -10.12 9.07 14.06
N GLN A 190 -9.76 8.03 13.31
CA GLN A 190 -10.49 6.76 13.32
C GLN A 190 -10.44 6.08 14.70
N PHE A 191 -9.26 6.05 15.33
CA PHE A 191 -9.12 5.40 16.63
C PHE A 191 -9.86 6.15 17.75
N THR A 192 -9.75 7.47 17.78
CA THR A 192 -10.42 8.32 18.80
C THR A 192 -11.94 8.36 18.58
N LEU A 193 -12.41 8.34 17.33
CA LEU A 193 -13.84 8.17 17.05
C LEU A 193 -14.36 6.85 17.62
N TRP A 194 -13.66 5.75 17.34
CA TRP A 194 -14.03 4.43 17.87
C TRP A 194 -14.00 4.41 19.41
N MET A 195 -12.97 4.97 20.06
CA MET A 195 -12.92 5.09 21.52
C MET A 195 -14.07 5.94 22.06
N SER A 196 -14.42 7.05 21.40
CA SER A 196 -15.51 7.92 21.82
C SER A 196 -16.88 7.22 21.77
N LYS A 197 -17.09 6.36 20.77
CA LYS A 197 -18.33 5.63 20.55
C LYS A 197 -18.45 4.39 21.44
N GLN A 198 -17.37 3.62 21.58
CA GLN A 198 -17.39 2.32 22.28
C GLN A 198 -16.96 2.42 23.75
N TYR A 199 -16.12 3.39 24.10
CA TYR A 199 -15.50 3.54 25.42
C TYR A 199 -15.48 5.01 25.90
N GLY A 200 -16.58 5.73 25.61
CA GLY A 200 -16.66 7.18 25.79
C GLY A 200 -16.35 7.68 27.20
N SER A 201 -16.64 6.91 28.25
CA SER A 201 -16.28 7.27 29.63
C SER A 201 -14.76 7.37 29.84
N LEU A 202 -14.00 6.36 29.39
CA LEU A 202 -12.52 6.36 29.46
C LEU A 202 -11.92 7.46 28.59
N TRP A 203 -12.48 7.67 27.39
CA TRP A 203 -11.98 8.69 26.48
C TRP A 203 -12.25 10.11 26.99
N ASN A 204 -13.45 10.39 27.49
CA ASN A 204 -13.78 11.69 28.05
C ASN A 204 -12.96 12.00 29.31
N ASP A 205 -12.73 11.01 30.19
CA ASP A 205 -11.85 11.15 31.35
C ASP A 205 -10.40 11.51 30.93
N TYR A 206 -9.87 10.87 29.89
CA TYR A 206 -8.56 11.23 29.32
C TYR A 206 -8.54 12.63 28.75
N CYS A 207 -9.51 12.99 27.91
CA CYS A 207 -9.59 14.32 27.31
C CYS A 207 -9.70 15.42 28.36
N LYS A 208 -10.48 15.22 29.43
CA LYS A 208 -10.55 16.16 30.56
C LYS A 208 -9.16 16.37 31.19
N ARG A 209 -8.40 15.30 31.44
CA ARG A 209 -7.02 15.41 31.96
C ARG A 209 -6.06 16.10 30.98
N ALA A 210 -6.31 15.94 29.68
CA ALA A 210 -5.54 16.60 28.63
C ALA A 210 -6.01 18.04 28.32
N GLY A 211 -6.90 18.62 29.12
CA GLY A 211 -7.38 19.99 28.94
C GLY A 211 -8.33 20.18 27.76
N LYS A 212 -8.93 19.10 27.23
CA LYS A 212 -9.91 19.14 26.15
C LYS A 212 -11.34 19.22 26.68
N GLN A 213 -12.22 19.83 25.88
CA GLN A 213 -13.65 19.84 26.13
C GLN A 213 -14.22 18.41 26.03
N THR A 214 -15.23 18.11 26.86
CA THR A 214 -15.95 16.84 26.84
C THR A 214 -17.44 17.09 26.52
N PRO A 215 -18.10 16.22 25.73
CA PRO A 215 -17.58 15.00 25.13
C PRO A 215 -16.54 15.28 24.03
N CYS A 216 -15.45 14.51 24.00
CA CYS A 216 -14.26 14.83 23.20
C CYS A 216 -14.40 14.43 21.72
N GLY A 217 -15.12 13.34 21.43
CA GLY A 217 -15.32 12.84 20.07
C GLY A 217 -14.03 12.42 19.36
N LEU A 218 -14.05 12.50 18.04
CA LEU A 218 -12.90 12.32 17.14
C LEU A 218 -11.88 13.46 17.31
N THR A 219 -10.58 13.17 17.21
CA THR A 219 -9.53 14.21 17.15
C THR A 219 -8.59 14.00 15.96
N SER A 220 -8.09 15.10 15.39
CA SER A 220 -7.04 15.09 14.37
C SER A 220 -5.68 14.84 15.02
N TYR A 221 -5.42 15.48 16.15
CA TYR A 221 -4.18 15.35 16.91
C TYR A 221 -4.43 14.53 18.18
N PHE A 222 -3.51 13.62 18.49
CA PHE A 222 -3.65 12.83 19.71
C PHE A 222 -3.28 13.71 20.92
N PRO A 223 -4.14 13.87 21.94
CA PRO A 223 -3.86 14.73 23.07
C PRO A 223 -2.82 14.10 24.00
N VAL A 224 -1.53 14.38 23.78
CA VAL A 224 -0.45 13.87 24.64
C VAL A 224 -0.36 14.70 25.93
N ILE A 225 -0.55 14.03 27.07
CA ILE A 225 -0.35 14.64 28.38
C ILE A 225 1.16 14.66 28.70
N PRO A 226 1.75 15.82 29.05
CA PRO A 226 3.15 15.91 29.48
C PRO A 226 3.46 14.91 30.60
N GLY A 227 4.61 14.23 30.53
CA GLY A 227 5.04 13.26 31.52
C GLY A 227 4.31 11.90 31.49
N SER A 228 3.37 11.68 30.57
CA SER A 228 2.67 10.38 30.43
C SER A 228 3.58 9.20 30.04
N GLY A 229 4.77 9.50 29.48
CA GLY A 229 5.68 8.50 28.90
C GLY A 229 5.21 7.99 27.53
N PHE A 230 4.25 8.68 26.90
CA PHE A 230 3.86 8.42 25.53
C PHE A 230 4.94 8.96 24.59
N VAL A 231 5.17 8.27 23.49
CA VAL A 231 6.08 8.72 22.44
C VAL A 231 5.23 9.21 21.27
N ALA A 232 5.51 10.42 20.79
CA ALA A 232 4.83 10.97 19.63
C ALA A 232 5.77 10.92 18.42
N GLN A 233 5.28 10.39 17.29
CA GLN A 233 6.02 10.35 16.03
C GLN A 233 5.13 10.85 14.91
N SER A 234 5.73 11.52 13.92
CA SER A 234 4.99 11.98 12.75
C SER A 234 4.83 10.86 11.74
N SER A 235 3.68 10.82 11.05
CA SER A 235 3.33 9.86 10.00
C SER A 235 3.17 8.41 10.44
N SER A 236 2.48 7.60 9.63
CA SER A 236 2.37 6.16 9.81
C SER A 236 3.74 5.44 9.77
N LEU A 237 4.67 5.93 8.94
CA LEU A 237 6.02 5.38 8.85
C LEU A 237 6.83 5.66 10.13
N GLY A 238 6.68 6.86 10.72
CA GLY A 238 7.39 7.22 11.95
C GLY A 238 6.95 6.38 13.15
N VAL A 239 5.63 6.23 13.36
CA VAL A 239 5.11 5.42 14.49
C VAL A 239 5.46 3.93 14.35
N ALA A 240 5.34 3.35 13.14
CA ALA A 240 5.74 1.97 12.89
C ALA A 240 7.26 1.80 12.97
N GLY A 241 8.01 2.78 12.43
CA GLY A 241 9.46 2.83 12.44
C GLY A 241 10.06 2.88 13.84
N TYR A 242 9.49 3.68 14.73
CA TYR A 242 9.86 3.71 16.15
C TYR A 242 9.53 2.38 16.84
N THR A 243 8.29 1.89 16.66
CA THR A 243 7.82 0.68 17.34
C THR A 243 8.69 -0.54 17.02
N LYS A 244 9.21 -0.66 15.80
CA LYS A 244 10.08 -1.78 15.41
C LYS A 244 11.52 -1.72 15.93
N GLN A 245 11.96 -0.61 16.51
CA GLN A 245 13.34 -0.48 17.00
C GLN A 245 13.61 -1.48 18.12
N SER A 246 14.82 -2.05 18.16
CA SER A 246 15.17 -3.06 19.18
C SER A 246 15.11 -2.49 20.61
N GLN A 247 15.37 -1.19 20.77
CA GLN A 247 15.31 -0.46 22.04
C GLN A 247 13.88 -0.08 22.46
N ALA A 248 12.91 -0.10 21.53
CA ALA A 248 11.52 0.23 21.78
C ALA A 248 10.72 -0.98 22.34
N GLU A 249 11.36 -1.89 23.06
CA GLU A 249 10.67 -3.00 23.70
C GLU A 249 9.62 -2.47 24.69
N GLY A 250 8.42 -3.04 24.66
CA GLY A 250 7.25 -2.56 25.39
C GLY A 250 6.39 -1.56 24.61
N ALA A 251 6.80 -1.14 23.41
CA ALA A 251 6.05 -0.22 22.58
C ALA A 251 4.80 -0.87 21.94
N ILE A 252 3.75 -0.06 21.80
CA ILE A 252 2.53 -0.38 21.04
C ILE A 252 2.03 0.88 20.34
N THR A 253 1.66 0.76 19.07
CA THR A 253 1.11 1.86 18.28
C THR A 253 -0.21 1.46 17.61
N TYR A 254 -1.03 2.44 17.24
CA TYR A 254 -2.10 2.26 16.27
C TYR A 254 -1.59 2.70 14.89
N VAL A 255 -1.69 1.81 13.91
CA VAL A 255 -1.20 2.06 12.55
C VAL A 255 -1.98 1.24 11.56
N GLU A 256 -1.99 1.66 10.31
CA GLU A 256 -2.60 0.89 9.23
C GLU A 256 -1.91 -0.45 9.07
N TYR A 257 -2.71 -1.48 8.84
CA TYR A 257 -2.21 -2.84 8.73
C TYR A 257 -1.12 -3.00 7.66
N SER A 258 -1.18 -2.20 6.58
CA SER A 258 -0.14 -2.14 5.55
C SER A 258 1.26 -1.83 6.09
N TYR A 259 1.39 -0.90 7.05
CA TYR A 259 2.69 -0.55 7.62
C TYR A 259 3.23 -1.64 8.54
N ALA A 260 2.37 -2.27 9.35
CA ALA A 260 2.80 -3.39 10.19
C ALA A 260 3.27 -4.59 9.35
N ARG A 261 2.59 -4.86 8.24
CA ARG A 261 3.00 -5.90 7.27
C ARG A 261 4.33 -5.56 6.61
N ASN A 262 4.48 -4.34 6.10
CA ASN A 262 5.72 -3.89 5.46
C ASN A 262 6.90 -3.86 6.45
N ALA A 263 6.64 -3.60 7.73
CA ALA A 263 7.65 -3.66 8.78
C ALA A 263 8.03 -5.09 9.19
N GLY A 264 7.24 -6.12 8.83
CA GLY A 264 7.45 -7.50 9.27
C GLY A 264 7.13 -7.70 10.76
N PHE A 265 6.23 -6.89 11.34
CA PHE A 265 5.93 -6.91 12.77
C PHE A 265 4.51 -7.45 13.08
N PRO A 266 4.32 -8.06 14.26
CA PRO A 266 3.02 -8.57 14.66
C PRO A 266 2.04 -7.45 15.03
N VAL A 267 0.75 -7.78 14.99
CA VAL A 267 -0.34 -6.90 15.42
C VAL A 267 -1.25 -7.62 16.40
N ALA A 268 -1.78 -6.93 17.41
CA ALA A 268 -2.70 -7.58 18.34
C ALA A 268 -3.99 -7.99 17.63
N LYS A 269 -4.48 -9.21 17.91
CA LYS A 269 -5.86 -9.59 17.57
C LYS A 269 -6.80 -8.84 18.50
N VAL A 270 -7.88 -8.28 17.96
CA VAL A 270 -8.81 -7.43 18.72
C VAL A 270 -10.12 -8.15 18.97
N LEU A 271 -10.58 -8.16 20.22
CA LEU A 271 -11.86 -8.76 20.60
C LEU A 271 -13.03 -8.02 19.93
N ASN A 272 -13.81 -8.74 19.13
CA ASN A 272 -15.03 -8.22 18.53
C ASN A 272 -16.28 -8.47 19.39
N ARG A 273 -17.40 -7.88 18.96
CA ARG A 273 -18.69 -7.95 19.67
C ARG A 273 -19.18 -9.39 19.88
N SER A 274 -18.80 -10.29 18.98
CA SER A 274 -19.17 -11.72 18.98
C SER A 274 -18.30 -12.57 19.91
N GLY A 275 -17.34 -11.96 20.60
CA GLY A 275 -16.46 -12.66 21.55
C GLY A 275 -15.28 -13.39 20.90
N TYR A 276 -14.82 -12.95 19.73
CA TYR A 276 -13.64 -13.50 19.04
C TYR A 276 -12.55 -12.45 18.87
N TYR A 277 -11.28 -12.83 19.05
CA TYR A 277 -10.14 -11.98 18.73
C TYR A 277 -9.77 -12.12 17.25
N VAL A 278 -9.83 -11.02 16.49
CA VAL A 278 -9.72 -11.03 15.03
C VAL A 278 -8.58 -10.13 14.54
N GLU A 279 -7.90 -10.52 13.47
CA GLU A 279 -6.90 -9.69 12.77
C GLU A 279 -7.56 -8.76 11.74
N PRO A 280 -6.94 -7.60 11.41
CA PRO A 280 -7.43 -6.66 10.39
C PRO A 280 -7.13 -7.15 8.95
N THR A 281 -7.50 -8.40 8.64
CA THR A 281 -7.34 -8.95 7.29
C THR A 281 -8.36 -8.34 6.31
N ALA A 282 -8.08 -8.45 5.01
CA ALA A 282 -8.99 -7.95 3.97
C ALA A 282 -10.41 -8.51 4.12
N SER A 283 -10.57 -9.81 4.37
CA SER A 283 -11.88 -10.43 4.54
C SER A 283 -12.60 -9.97 5.81
N SER A 284 -11.90 -9.88 6.96
CA SER A 284 -12.50 -9.44 8.22
C SER A 284 -13.00 -8.00 8.15
N VAL A 285 -12.24 -7.13 7.48
CA VAL A 285 -12.60 -5.73 7.24
C VAL A 285 -13.75 -5.63 6.23
N ALA A 286 -13.71 -6.37 5.12
CA ALA A 286 -14.79 -6.38 4.13
C ALA A 286 -16.13 -6.84 4.73
N VAL A 287 -16.12 -7.88 5.58
CA VAL A 287 -17.33 -8.34 6.29
C VAL A 287 -17.85 -7.24 7.20
N ALA A 288 -17.00 -6.60 7.98
CA ALA A 288 -17.39 -5.50 8.87
C ALA A 288 -18.02 -4.33 8.10
N LEU A 289 -17.40 -3.92 6.98
CA LEU A 289 -17.85 -2.78 6.18
C LEU A 289 -19.11 -3.03 5.35
N THR A 290 -19.70 -4.23 5.38
CA THR A 290 -21.08 -4.42 4.89
C THR A 290 -22.11 -3.60 5.68
N LYS A 291 -21.76 -3.21 6.91
CA LYS A 291 -22.56 -2.36 7.78
C LYS A 291 -22.18 -0.88 7.71
N ALA A 292 -21.18 -0.53 6.91
CA ALA A 292 -20.79 0.86 6.75
C ALA A 292 -21.87 1.65 6.02
N GLN A 293 -22.18 2.83 6.56
CA GLN A 293 -23.13 3.76 5.94
C GLN A 293 -22.40 5.04 5.53
N ILE A 294 -22.93 5.69 4.51
CA ILE A 294 -22.50 7.04 4.11
C ILE A 294 -23.60 8.00 4.55
N ASN A 295 -23.20 9.07 5.22
CA ASN A 295 -24.14 10.12 5.57
C ASN A 295 -24.61 10.82 4.30
N ASN A 296 -25.86 10.59 3.91
CA ASN A 296 -26.45 11.17 2.71
C ASN A 296 -27.31 12.41 2.99
N ASP A 297 -27.29 12.95 4.21
CA ASP A 297 -28.01 14.19 4.53
C ASP A 297 -27.20 15.42 4.06
N PRO A 298 -27.61 16.13 3.00
CA PRO A 298 -26.89 17.29 2.49
C PRO A 298 -26.91 18.50 3.44
N ARG A 299 -27.75 18.47 4.48
CA ARG A 299 -27.76 19.50 5.54
C ARG A 299 -26.77 19.21 6.66
N SER A 300 -26.24 17.99 6.72
CA SER A 300 -25.27 17.59 7.73
C SER A 300 -23.89 18.19 7.45
N ALA A 301 -23.21 18.68 8.48
CA ALA A 301 -21.79 19.04 8.39
C ALA A 301 -20.89 17.85 7.98
N ASN A 302 -21.40 16.63 8.17
CA ASN A 302 -20.74 15.37 7.84
C ASN A 302 -21.30 14.74 6.55
N TYR A 303 -21.93 15.52 5.66
CA TYR A 303 -22.44 15.01 4.39
C TYR A 303 -21.35 14.29 3.57
N LEU A 304 -21.67 13.10 3.07
CA LEU A 304 -20.83 12.14 2.34
C LEU A 304 -19.66 11.54 3.13
N THR A 305 -19.61 11.74 4.45
CA THR A 305 -18.59 11.11 5.30
C THR A 305 -19.09 9.77 5.84
N GLN A 306 -18.17 9.00 6.45
CA GLN A 306 -18.48 7.70 7.03
C GLN A 306 -19.37 7.78 8.26
N ASP A 307 -20.29 6.82 8.37
CA ASP A 307 -20.93 6.39 9.60
C ASP A 307 -20.62 4.90 9.82
N LEU A 308 -20.01 4.61 10.96
CA LEU A 308 -19.44 3.30 11.31
C LEU A 308 -20.06 2.74 12.59
N ASP A 309 -21.13 3.32 13.13
CA ASP A 309 -21.71 2.88 14.41
C ASP A 309 -22.15 1.39 14.35
N ASP A 310 -22.77 0.98 13.24
CA ASP A 310 -23.15 -0.41 13.00
C ASP A 310 -21.94 -1.32 12.70
N VAL A 311 -20.84 -0.77 12.17
CA VAL A 311 -19.59 -1.52 11.93
C VAL A 311 -18.95 -1.92 13.25
N TYR A 312 -18.90 -0.98 14.22
CA TYR A 312 -18.28 -1.21 15.53
C TYR A 312 -19.01 -2.26 16.37
N THR A 313 -20.32 -2.40 16.15
CA THR A 313 -21.20 -3.27 16.94
C THR A 313 -21.65 -4.51 16.18
N PHE A 314 -21.15 -4.74 14.96
CA PHE A 314 -21.61 -5.85 14.12
C PHE A 314 -21.26 -7.22 14.73
N GLY A 315 -22.31 -7.98 15.08
CA GLY A 315 -22.23 -9.30 15.73
C GLY A 315 -21.89 -10.48 14.82
N ASP A 316 -21.29 -10.27 13.64
CA ASP A 316 -20.69 -11.37 12.88
C ASP A 316 -19.34 -11.74 13.51
N ARG A 317 -19.03 -13.03 13.60
CA ARG A 317 -17.81 -13.52 14.26
C ARG A 317 -16.54 -13.11 13.53
N ARG A 318 -16.61 -12.83 12.22
CA ARG A 318 -15.47 -12.57 11.34
C ARG A 318 -15.01 -11.11 11.37
N THR A 319 -15.75 -10.21 12.02
CA THR A 319 -15.52 -8.77 11.91
C THR A 319 -14.30 -8.32 12.69
N TYR A 320 -13.53 -7.41 12.08
CA TYR A 320 -12.51 -6.65 12.80
C TYR A 320 -13.11 -5.33 13.33
N PRO A 321 -13.02 -5.02 14.64
CA PRO A 321 -13.78 -3.89 15.22
C PRO A 321 -13.37 -2.48 14.75
N LEU A 322 -12.09 -2.24 14.44
CA LEU A 322 -11.60 -0.96 13.91
C LEU A 322 -11.48 -1.02 12.38
N SER A 323 -12.52 -1.51 11.72
CA SER A 323 -12.64 -1.47 10.27
C SER A 323 -13.18 -0.12 9.82
N SER A 324 -12.57 0.46 8.79
CA SER A 324 -12.90 1.79 8.30
C SER A 324 -12.53 1.93 6.82
N TYR A 325 -12.85 3.09 6.25
CA TYR A 325 -12.36 3.48 4.93
C TYR A 325 -11.90 4.94 4.95
N SER A 326 -10.96 5.24 4.06
CA SER A 326 -10.53 6.61 3.77
C SER A 326 -11.42 7.22 2.69
N TYR A 327 -11.47 8.55 2.62
CA TYR A 327 -12.09 9.26 1.51
C TYR A 327 -11.13 10.19 0.78
N MET A 328 -11.31 10.24 -0.53
CA MET A 328 -10.76 11.28 -1.37
C MET A 328 -11.72 12.48 -1.37
N ILE A 329 -11.15 13.67 -1.27
CA ILE A 329 -11.82 14.96 -1.41
C ILE A 329 -11.58 15.42 -2.84
N ILE A 330 -12.63 15.41 -3.64
CA ILE A 330 -12.57 15.68 -5.06
C ILE A 330 -13.26 17.02 -5.39
N PRO A 331 -12.77 17.78 -6.37
CA PRO A 331 -13.44 18.98 -6.84
C PRO A 331 -14.67 18.62 -7.68
N THR A 332 -15.74 19.41 -7.52
CA THR A 332 -16.99 19.28 -8.30
C THR A 332 -17.23 20.49 -9.22
N LYS A 333 -16.26 21.40 -9.31
CA LYS A 333 -16.27 22.58 -10.19
C LYS A 333 -14.85 22.91 -10.67
N GLU A 334 -14.76 23.58 -11.82
CA GLU A 334 -13.50 24.16 -12.33
C GLU A 334 -13.20 25.47 -11.59
N GLU A 335 -12.23 25.41 -10.68
CA GLU A 335 -11.75 26.52 -9.87
C GLU A 335 -10.39 26.18 -9.27
N SER A 336 -9.70 27.18 -8.71
CA SER A 336 -8.39 27.01 -8.06
C SER A 336 -7.36 26.25 -8.95
N GLY A 337 -7.36 26.51 -10.26
CA GLY A 337 -6.46 25.86 -11.22
C GLY A 337 -6.81 24.41 -11.57
N PHE A 338 -7.97 23.91 -11.14
CA PHE A 338 -8.52 22.63 -11.58
C PHE A 338 -9.34 22.80 -12.87
N THR A 339 -9.08 21.97 -13.88
CA THR A 339 -9.68 22.06 -15.22
C THR A 339 -10.34 20.74 -15.62
N LYS A 340 -11.19 20.74 -16.67
CA LYS A 340 -11.73 19.49 -17.23
C LYS A 340 -10.65 18.48 -17.62
N ALA A 341 -9.50 18.95 -18.10
CA ALA A 341 -8.41 18.07 -18.50
C ALA A 341 -7.78 17.35 -17.29
N LYS A 342 -7.62 18.05 -16.16
CA LYS A 342 -7.24 17.42 -14.88
C LYS A 342 -8.32 16.49 -14.35
N GLY A 343 -9.59 16.88 -14.46
CA GLY A 343 -10.70 16.05 -14.00
C GLY A 343 -10.95 14.80 -14.85
N LYS A 344 -10.60 14.82 -16.13
CA LYS A 344 -10.50 13.61 -16.96
C LYS A 344 -9.48 12.63 -16.38
N THR A 345 -8.27 13.09 -16.05
CA THR A 345 -7.25 12.25 -15.41
C THR A 345 -7.69 11.76 -14.03
N LEU A 346 -8.26 12.64 -13.20
CA LEU A 346 -8.68 12.28 -11.84
C LEU A 346 -9.81 11.23 -11.87
N SER A 347 -10.82 11.43 -12.72
CA SER A 347 -11.91 10.45 -12.86
C SER A 347 -11.45 9.11 -13.45
N ALA A 348 -10.50 9.11 -14.39
CA ALA A 348 -9.89 7.88 -14.90
C ALA A 348 -9.07 7.15 -13.81
N PHE A 349 -8.29 7.88 -13.02
CA PHE A 349 -7.58 7.32 -11.87
C PHE A 349 -8.55 6.75 -10.83
N ASN A 350 -9.63 7.48 -10.54
CA ASN A 350 -10.71 7.02 -9.66
C ASN A 350 -11.34 5.72 -10.13
N ASN A 351 -11.71 5.66 -11.41
CA ASN A 351 -12.28 4.45 -11.99
C ASN A 351 -11.30 3.27 -11.90
N TYR A 352 -10.02 3.49 -12.19
CA TYR A 352 -8.99 2.48 -12.06
C TYR A 352 -8.90 1.93 -10.63
N PHE A 353 -8.76 2.80 -9.61
CA PHE A 353 -8.57 2.29 -8.25
C PHE A 353 -9.85 1.73 -7.64
N LEU A 354 -11.04 2.17 -8.04
CA LEU A 354 -12.32 1.59 -7.58
C LEU A 354 -12.58 0.20 -8.16
N CYS A 355 -11.94 -0.10 -9.29
CA CYS A 355 -12.03 -1.36 -10.01
C CYS A 355 -10.74 -2.16 -9.90
N ASP A 356 -9.90 -2.17 -10.94
CA ASP A 356 -8.70 -3.01 -11.03
C ASP A 356 -7.74 -2.83 -9.85
N GLY A 357 -7.62 -1.62 -9.30
CA GLY A 357 -6.79 -1.35 -8.14
C GLY A 357 -7.19 -2.14 -6.88
N GLN A 358 -8.46 -2.49 -6.73
CA GLN A 358 -8.98 -3.24 -5.57
C GLN A 358 -8.45 -4.67 -5.52
N GLN A 359 -8.03 -5.24 -6.66
CA GLN A 359 -7.45 -6.59 -6.73
C GLN A 359 -6.14 -6.72 -5.95
N GLN A 360 -5.45 -5.61 -5.71
CA GLN A 360 -4.17 -5.59 -4.97
C GLN A 360 -4.34 -5.24 -3.49
N ALA A 361 -5.56 -4.90 -3.03
CA ALA A 361 -5.78 -4.36 -1.68
C ALA A 361 -5.27 -5.31 -0.58
N ASP A 362 -5.63 -6.60 -0.62
CA ASP A 362 -5.19 -7.57 0.39
C ASP A 362 -3.66 -7.68 0.45
N ARG A 363 -2.99 -7.77 -0.71
CA ARG A 363 -1.52 -7.84 -0.77
C ARG A 363 -0.85 -6.60 -0.19
N LEU A 364 -1.49 -5.45 -0.33
CA LEU A 364 -1.03 -4.17 0.22
C LEU A 364 -1.38 -3.97 1.71
N GLY A 365 -2.11 -4.91 2.34
CA GLY A 365 -2.55 -4.80 3.73
C GLY A 365 -3.81 -3.94 3.91
N TYR A 366 -4.66 -3.88 2.88
CA TYR A 366 -5.96 -3.21 2.88
C TYR A 366 -7.07 -4.21 2.59
N SER A 367 -8.31 -3.73 2.64
CA SER A 367 -9.48 -4.46 2.17
C SER A 367 -10.01 -3.84 0.88
N PRO A 368 -10.43 -4.67 -0.10
CA PRO A 368 -11.29 -4.21 -1.16
C PRO A 368 -12.56 -3.54 -0.62
N LEU A 369 -13.01 -2.47 -1.27
CA LEU A 369 -14.26 -1.79 -0.95
C LEU A 369 -15.47 -2.66 -1.34
N PRO A 370 -16.48 -2.84 -0.47
CA PRO A 370 -17.75 -3.47 -0.82
C PRO A 370 -18.56 -2.62 -1.81
N LYS A 371 -19.52 -3.27 -2.48
CA LYS A 371 -20.29 -2.69 -3.60
C LYS A 371 -20.94 -1.35 -3.27
N ASN A 372 -21.58 -1.23 -2.10
CA ASN A 372 -22.23 0.01 -1.66
C ASN A 372 -21.27 1.20 -1.61
N LEU A 373 -20.03 1.00 -1.16
CA LEU A 373 -19.03 2.06 -1.09
C LEU A 373 -18.46 2.39 -2.48
N VAL A 374 -18.30 1.40 -3.35
CA VAL A 374 -17.89 1.65 -4.75
C VAL A 374 -18.95 2.42 -5.52
N GLU A 375 -20.22 2.06 -5.39
CA GLU A 375 -21.33 2.76 -6.04
C GLU A 375 -21.40 4.22 -5.60
N ALA A 376 -21.25 4.48 -4.30
CA ALA A 376 -21.23 5.83 -3.77
C ALA A 376 -20.00 6.62 -4.25
N ALA A 377 -18.83 6.00 -4.31
CA ALA A 377 -17.61 6.62 -4.82
C ALA A 377 -17.72 6.97 -6.32
N MET A 378 -18.29 6.07 -7.12
CA MET A 378 -18.58 6.29 -8.53
C MET A 378 -19.60 7.41 -8.74
N ALA A 379 -20.62 7.50 -7.88
CA ALA A 379 -21.61 8.59 -7.95
C ALA A 379 -20.97 9.97 -7.80
N GLN A 380 -19.97 10.11 -6.92
CA GLN A 380 -19.25 11.38 -6.80
C GLN A 380 -18.20 11.57 -7.89
N THR A 381 -17.56 10.49 -8.36
CA THR A 381 -16.61 10.54 -9.48
C THR A 381 -17.25 11.13 -10.75
N ARG A 382 -18.53 10.82 -11.02
CA ARG A 382 -19.28 11.40 -12.16
C ARG A 382 -19.48 12.91 -12.07
N LYS A 383 -19.34 13.51 -10.88
CA LYS A 383 -19.49 14.96 -10.66
C LYS A 383 -18.20 15.74 -10.91
N ILE A 384 -17.08 15.06 -11.15
CA ILE A 384 -15.81 15.71 -11.45
C ILE A 384 -15.90 16.37 -12.84
N PRO A 385 -15.60 17.67 -13.00
CA PRO A 385 -15.55 18.30 -14.31
C PRO A 385 -14.62 17.56 -15.28
N GLY A 386 -15.12 17.19 -16.46
CA GLY A 386 -14.35 16.43 -17.44
C GLY A 386 -14.35 14.90 -17.25
N ALA A 387 -15.10 14.38 -16.27
CA ALA A 387 -15.37 12.95 -16.19
C ALA A 387 -16.17 12.45 -17.41
N ASP A 388 -15.90 11.22 -17.82
CA ASP A 388 -16.69 10.48 -18.82
C ASP A 388 -17.59 9.47 -18.09
N PRO A 389 -18.90 9.76 -17.92
CA PRO A 389 -19.80 8.88 -17.19
C PRO A 389 -19.94 7.48 -17.80
N ALA A 390 -19.71 7.32 -19.12
CA ALA A 390 -19.84 6.03 -19.81
C ALA A 390 -18.75 5.04 -19.41
N ARG A 391 -17.61 5.54 -18.88
CA ARG A 391 -16.51 4.73 -18.35
C ARG A 391 -16.68 4.36 -16.88
N ILE A 392 -17.63 4.98 -16.17
CA ILE A 392 -17.85 4.81 -14.74
C ILE A 392 -19.06 3.90 -14.54
N ASP A 393 -18.83 2.59 -14.57
CA ASP A 393 -19.87 1.57 -14.48
C ASP A 393 -19.45 0.45 -13.52
N VAL A 394 -20.21 0.31 -12.42
CA VAL A 394 -19.97 -0.71 -11.40
C VAL A 394 -20.09 -2.13 -11.96
N ASN A 395 -20.88 -2.34 -13.02
CA ASN A 395 -21.08 -3.67 -13.61
C ASN A 395 -19.89 -4.11 -14.48
N LYS A 396 -19.07 -3.16 -14.96
CA LYS A 396 -17.83 -3.41 -15.70
C LYS A 396 -16.60 -3.40 -14.79
N CYS A 397 -16.81 -3.23 -13.49
CA CYS A 397 -15.77 -3.00 -12.52
C CYS A 397 -15.16 -4.32 -12.05
N ASN A 398 -13.85 -4.46 -12.25
CA ASN A 398 -13.10 -5.64 -11.82
C ASN A 398 -12.74 -5.58 -10.32
N ASN A 399 -13.75 -5.58 -9.45
CA ASN A 399 -13.58 -5.57 -7.99
C ASN A 399 -13.89 -6.96 -7.40
N PRO A 400 -13.00 -7.52 -6.55
CA PRO A 400 -13.15 -8.88 -6.01
C PRO A 400 -14.35 -9.07 -5.06
N THR A 401 -15.03 -7.99 -4.64
CA THR A 401 -16.19 -8.06 -3.74
C THR A 401 -17.53 -8.11 -4.46
N PHE A 402 -17.60 -7.98 -5.79
CA PHE A 402 -18.88 -8.10 -6.52
C PHE A 402 -18.73 -8.46 -8.00
N SER A 403 -17.53 -8.79 -8.48
CA SER A 403 -17.31 -9.26 -9.84
C SER A 403 -18.08 -10.56 -10.12
N GLY A 404 -18.79 -10.64 -11.25
CA GLY A 404 -19.61 -11.79 -11.62
C GLY A 404 -20.84 -12.03 -10.75
N GLY A 405 -21.36 -10.98 -10.09
CA GLY A 405 -22.57 -11.05 -9.26
C GLY A 405 -22.38 -11.71 -7.88
N ARG A 406 -21.14 -12.03 -7.49
CA ARG A 406 -20.82 -12.69 -6.22
C ARG A 406 -19.80 -11.88 -5.41
N ASN A 407 -20.03 -11.76 -4.10
CA ASN A 407 -19.02 -11.27 -3.17
C ASN A 407 -18.22 -12.43 -2.60
N LEU A 408 -17.26 -12.93 -3.39
CA LEU A 408 -16.43 -14.07 -2.99
C LEU A 408 -15.61 -13.78 -1.74
N LEU A 409 -15.21 -12.52 -1.51
CA LEU A 409 -14.44 -12.14 -0.34
C LEU A 409 -15.24 -12.34 0.96
N ILE A 410 -16.54 -12.06 0.95
CA ILE A 410 -17.43 -12.27 2.11
C ILE A 410 -17.92 -13.72 2.21
N GLN A 411 -18.24 -14.34 1.07
CA GLN A 411 -18.68 -15.75 1.04
C GLN A 411 -17.60 -16.69 1.57
N ASN A 412 -16.34 -16.43 1.20
CA ASN A 412 -15.19 -17.24 1.57
C ASN A 412 -14.41 -16.66 2.75
N ALA A 413 -14.94 -15.63 3.43
CA ALA A 413 -14.28 -15.05 4.59
C ALA A 413 -14.14 -16.12 5.69
N PRO A 414 -12.90 -16.47 6.10
CA PRO A 414 -12.68 -17.51 7.07
C PRO A 414 -13.25 -17.09 8.43
N TYR A 415 -13.92 -18.02 9.11
CA TYR A 415 -14.29 -17.82 10.50
C TYR A 415 -13.04 -17.81 11.40
N PRO A 416 -13.02 -17.00 12.47
CA PRO A 416 -11.92 -17.05 13.42
C PRO A 416 -11.80 -18.45 14.02
N GLN A 417 -10.57 -18.83 14.36
CA GLN A 417 -10.27 -20.15 14.91
C GLN A 417 -10.96 -20.33 16.27
N ALA A 418 -11.23 -21.58 16.67
CA ALA A 418 -11.85 -21.86 17.97
C ALA A 418 -11.01 -21.32 19.14
N CYS A 419 -9.67 -21.39 19.02
CA CYS A 419 -8.75 -20.82 19.99
C CYS A 419 -8.89 -19.30 20.10
N ASP A 420 -9.38 -18.57 19.08
CA ASP A 420 -9.62 -17.12 19.11
C ASP A 420 -10.90 -16.71 19.85
N LYS A 421 -11.67 -17.65 20.39
CA LYS A 421 -12.82 -17.32 21.24
C LYS A 421 -12.34 -16.79 22.61
N LYS A 422 -13.00 -15.75 23.12
CA LYS A 422 -12.77 -15.27 24.49
C LYS A 422 -12.93 -16.40 25.51
N GLY A 423 -11.97 -16.50 26.42
CA GLY A 423 -11.89 -17.57 27.43
C GLY A 423 -11.15 -18.83 26.97
N ALA A 424 -10.80 -18.96 25.70
CA ALA A 424 -9.92 -20.02 25.21
C ALA A 424 -8.44 -19.59 25.26
N ASP A 425 -7.55 -20.59 25.31
CA ASP A 425 -6.11 -20.39 25.17
C ASP A 425 -5.76 -19.82 23.79
N GLN A 426 -4.75 -18.94 23.74
CA GLN A 426 -4.43 -18.28 22.49
C GLN A 426 -3.79 -19.17 21.42
N CYS A 427 -4.23 -18.98 20.16
CA CYS A 427 -3.65 -19.66 19.01
C CYS A 427 -2.15 -19.34 18.93
N ALA A 428 -1.30 -20.32 18.63
CA ALA A 428 0.15 -20.13 18.59
C ALA A 428 0.63 -19.36 17.33
N THR A 429 -0.20 -19.29 16.29
CA THR A 429 0.12 -18.66 15.00
C THR A 429 0.39 -17.17 15.14
N GLY A 430 1.47 -16.68 14.52
CA GLY A 430 1.78 -15.27 14.48
C GLY A 430 0.81 -14.45 13.62
N THR A 431 0.82 -13.14 13.85
CA THR A 431 -0.12 -12.15 13.29
C THR A 431 0.60 -11.12 12.42
N GLY A 432 -0.16 -10.38 11.61
CA GLY A 432 0.37 -9.25 10.87
C GLY A 432 1.55 -9.59 9.96
N GLY A 433 2.60 -8.77 10.00
CA GLY A 433 3.83 -8.98 9.25
C GLY A 433 4.70 -10.12 9.79
N ASN A 434 4.44 -10.62 10.99
CA ASN A 434 5.23 -11.70 11.61
C ASN A 434 4.39 -12.96 11.86
N LYS A 435 4.49 -13.92 10.93
CA LYS A 435 3.75 -15.19 11.00
C LYS A 435 4.43 -16.28 11.85
N ALA A 436 5.60 -16.00 12.43
CA ALA A 436 6.29 -16.96 13.28
C ALA A 436 5.45 -17.30 14.52
N ALA A 437 5.50 -18.54 14.98
CA ALA A 437 4.78 -18.94 16.18
C ALA A 437 5.38 -18.29 17.43
N THR A 438 4.52 -17.89 18.38
CA THR A 438 5.00 -17.42 19.68
C THR A 438 5.50 -18.61 20.51
N PRO A 439 6.71 -18.54 21.08
CA PRO A 439 7.19 -19.57 22.01
C PRO A 439 6.32 -19.63 23.26
N VAL A 440 5.70 -20.77 23.52
CA VAL A 440 4.84 -21.04 24.68
C VAL A 440 5.59 -21.81 25.76
N THR A 441 6.64 -21.27 26.36
CA THR A 441 7.29 -21.94 27.50
C THR A 441 7.69 -21.02 28.64
N GLY A 442 6.94 -21.15 29.74
CA GLY A 442 7.42 -21.04 31.11
C GLY A 442 7.37 -22.39 31.85
N GLY A 443 7.30 -23.52 31.12
CA GLY A 443 7.31 -24.87 31.68
C GLY A 443 8.64 -25.55 31.39
N SER A 444 9.32 -25.99 32.45
CA SER A 444 10.47 -26.89 32.37
C SER A 444 10.16 -28.10 31.50
N SER A 445 11.14 -28.53 30.71
CA SER A 445 11.08 -29.71 29.85
C SER A 445 10.90 -30.98 30.69
N GLY A 446 9.66 -31.39 30.90
CA GLY A 446 9.29 -32.75 31.25
C GLY A 446 8.89 -33.48 29.98
N GLY A 447 9.79 -34.30 29.45
CA GLY A 447 9.51 -35.15 28.30
C GLY A 447 8.44 -36.19 28.63
N SER A 448 7.47 -36.33 27.75
CA SER A 448 6.68 -37.54 27.61
C SER A 448 6.27 -37.64 26.15
N GLY A 449 7.13 -38.33 25.38
CA GLY A 449 6.78 -38.82 24.06
C GLY A 449 5.78 -39.96 24.23
N SER A 450 4.64 -39.87 23.54
CA SER A 450 3.83 -41.04 23.24
C SER A 450 3.96 -41.30 21.74
N GLY A 451 4.57 -42.44 21.44
CA GLY A 451 4.82 -42.93 20.10
C GLY A 451 3.56 -43.43 19.40
N GLY A 452 3.71 -43.63 18.10
CA GLY A 452 2.70 -44.21 17.21
C GLY A 452 3.16 -44.10 15.76
N GLY A 453 4.29 -44.72 15.43
CA GLY A 453 4.77 -44.87 14.05
C GLY A 453 4.44 -46.26 13.53
N SER A 454 3.78 -46.33 12.37
CA SER A 454 3.67 -47.55 11.55
C SER A 454 4.81 -47.56 10.54
N GLY A 455 5.53 -48.68 10.49
CA GLY A 455 6.80 -48.81 9.76
C GLY A 455 6.69 -49.35 8.33
N SER A 456 7.80 -49.17 7.62
CA SER A 456 8.37 -50.01 6.55
C SER A 456 9.76 -49.40 6.30
N GLY A 457 10.90 -50.06 6.54
CA GLY A 457 11.34 -51.34 5.99
C GLY A 457 12.42 -51.04 4.95
N GLY A 458 13.71 -51.22 5.29
CA GLY A 458 14.82 -50.98 4.37
C GLY A 458 16.20 -51.03 5.03
N SER A 459 16.90 -52.13 4.81
CA SER A 459 18.16 -52.59 5.40
C SER A 459 19.41 -51.85 4.90
N GLY A 460 20.45 -51.77 5.74
CA GLY A 460 21.82 -51.41 5.30
C GLY A 460 22.81 -51.34 6.47
N ALA A 461 23.77 -52.27 6.48
CA ALA A 461 24.76 -52.50 7.54
C ALA A 461 25.97 -51.53 7.51
N GLY A 462 26.67 -51.37 8.64
CA GLY A 462 28.01 -50.75 8.66
C GLY A 462 28.55 -50.28 10.02
N ALA A 463 29.08 -51.23 10.80
CA ALA A 463 30.13 -51.21 11.85
C ALA A 463 30.67 -49.93 12.56
N SER A 464 30.81 -50.07 13.90
CA SER A 464 31.90 -49.65 14.84
C SER A 464 32.41 -48.21 14.83
N GLY A 465 32.62 -47.48 15.93
CA GLY A 465 32.83 -47.79 17.34
C GLY A 465 33.84 -46.75 17.90
N GLY A 466 33.78 -46.38 19.18
CA GLY A 466 34.86 -45.64 19.85
C GLY A 466 34.45 -44.48 20.76
N SER A 467 34.70 -44.67 22.05
CA SER A 467 34.34 -43.87 23.22
C SER A 467 35.34 -42.73 23.57
N GLY A 468 34.93 -41.85 24.51
CA GLY A 468 35.81 -41.06 25.39
C GLY A 468 35.55 -39.55 25.32
N SER A 469 34.80 -38.94 26.26
CA SER A 469 35.25 -38.37 27.54
C SER A 469 36.47 -37.44 27.35
N GLY A 470 36.46 -36.15 27.64
CA GLY A 470 35.93 -35.41 28.79
C GLY A 470 37.03 -34.41 29.18
N GLY A 471 36.69 -33.20 29.65
CA GLY A 471 37.74 -32.27 30.09
C GLY A 471 37.33 -30.80 30.13
N SER A 472 36.88 -30.38 31.30
CA SER A 472 36.61 -29.00 31.72
C SER A 472 37.88 -28.16 31.91
N SER A 473 37.68 -26.83 31.94
CA SER A 473 38.33 -25.77 32.76
C SER A 473 38.72 -24.57 31.88
N ALA A 474 38.07 -23.40 31.97
CA ALA A 474 38.03 -22.42 33.07
C ALA A 474 39.23 -21.45 33.07
N GLY A 475 38.89 -20.15 33.13
CA GLY A 475 39.77 -19.05 33.55
C GLY A 475 40.46 -18.31 32.39
N THR A 476 40.64 -16.99 32.41
CA THR A 476 40.27 -15.94 33.37
C THR A 476 40.44 -14.58 32.67
N SER A 477 39.62 -13.62 33.10
CA SER A 477 39.75 -12.15 33.16
C SER A 477 40.98 -11.39 32.63
N GLY A 478 40.67 -10.15 32.18
CA GLY A 478 41.51 -8.95 32.33
C GLY A 478 42.09 -8.49 30.99
N GLY A 479 42.07 -7.23 30.60
CA GLY A 479 41.76 -5.96 31.26
C GLY A 479 42.13 -4.85 30.25
N ALA A 480 41.51 -3.69 30.40
CA ALA A 480 41.62 -2.55 29.49
C ALA A 480 43.04 -1.96 29.40
N THR A 481 43.36 -1.33 28.27
CA THR A 481 43.89 0.05 28.24
C THR A 481 43.89 0.63 26.81
N ALA A 482 43.61 1.93 26.75
CA ALA A 482 43.64 2.78 25.58
C ALA A 482 45.07 3.19 25.20
N GLY A 483 45.29 3.49 23.92
CA GLY A 483 46.51 4.12 23.43
C GLY A 483 46.31 4.68 22.03
N SER A 484 46.21 6.01 21.94
CA SER A 484 46.21 6.79 20.70
C SER A 484 47.56 6.69 19.97
N GLY A 485 47.51 6.63 18.64
CA GLY A 485 48.69 6.76 17.77
C GLY A 485 48.28 7.01 16.33
N SER A 486 48.58 8.22 15.84
CA SER A 486 48.34 8.74 14.50
C SER A 486 49.23 8.09 13.42
N GLY A 487 48.68 7.87 12.22
CA GLY A 487 49.43 7.52 11.01
C GLY A 487 48.56 7.68 9.76
N THR A 488 49.06 8.43 8.78
CA THR A 488 48.33 9.00 7.64
C THR A 488 48.36 8.12 6.38
N ALA A 489 47.29 8.27 5.57
CA ALA A 489 47.16 8.08 4.11
C ALA A 489 47.02 6.67 3.51
N GLY A 490 45.89 6.46 2.79
CA GLY A 490 45.74 5.36 1.84
C GLY A 490 44.31 5.01 1.39
N SER A 491 43.72 5.82 0.51
CA SER A 491 42.78 5.45 -0.58
C SER A 491 41.40 4.80 -0.32
N SER A 492 40.40 5.53 -0.85
CA SER A 492 39.21 5.09 -1.62
C SER A 492 38.08 4.27 -0.97
N GLY A 493 36.90 4.90 -0.87
CA GLY A 493 35.63 4.17 -0.98
C GLY A 493 34.41 4.81 -0.32
N ALA A 494 33.52 5.38 -1.15
CA ALA A 494 32.07 5.51 -0.97
C ALA A 494 31.48 6.46 0.11
N GLY A 495 30.70 7.46 -0.35
CA GLY A 495 29.84 8.27 0.51
C GLY A 495 29.16 9.41 -0.25
N GLY A 496 28.09 9.12 -0.99
CA GLY A 496 27.19 10.14 -1.54
C GLY A 496 26.15 10.55 -0.50
N ALA A 497 26.16 11.82 -0.08
CA ALA A 497 25.07 12.47 0.63
C ALA A 497 24.43 13.52 -0.29
N SER A 498 23.13 13.36 -0.54
CA SER A 498 22.30 14.30 -1.30
C SER A 498 21.86 15.46 -0.41
N GLY A 499 22.20 16.69 -0.79
CA GLY A 499 21.64 17.90 -0.22
C GLY A 499 20.16 18.04 -0.58
N GLY A 500 19.28 17.80 0.41
CA GLY A 500 17.97 18.45 0.49
C GLY A 500 18.14 19.71 1.31
N SER A 501 17.37 20.75 1.02
CA SER A 501 17.27 21.95 1.86
C SER A 501 17.06 21.53 3.31
N VAL A 502 18.05 21.81 4.15
CA VAL A 502 17.98 21.49 5.57
C VAL A 502 17.00 22.47 6.20
N VAL A 503 15.89 21.92 6.67
CA VAL A 503 14.98 22.61 7.58
C VAL A 503 15.48 22.30 8.98
N ASP A 504 15.72 23.35 9.76
CA ASP A 504 16.11 23.20 11.16
C ASP A 504 15.01 22.40 11.92
N PRO A 505 15.34 21.24 12.52
CA PRO A 505 14.36 20.38 13.17
C PRO A 505 13.77 20.96 14.46
N ASP A 506 14.37 22.01 15.03
CA ASP A 506 13.88 22.68 16.24
C ASP A 506 13.03 23.93 15.93
N THR A 507 13.18 24.54 14.75
CA THR A 507 12.52 25.84 14.43
C THR A 507 11.71 25.88 13.13
N GLY A 508 11.96 25.01 12.15
CA GLY A 508 11.12 24.89 10.96
C GLY A 508 11.36 25.89 9.82
N GLU A 509 12.45 26.67 9.82
CA GLU A 509 12.79 27.60 8.73
C GLU A 509 13.83 27.03 7.72
N VAL A 510 13.87 27.58 6.50
CA VAL A 510 14.65 27.08 5.35
C VAL A 510 15.85 27.98 5.04
N ILE A 511 17.06 27.42 4.96
CA ILE A 511 18.29 28.14 4.57
C ILE A 511 18.48 28.08 3.04
N SER A 512 18.61 29.22 2.36
CA SER A 512 18.76 29.33 0.89
C SER A 512 20.20 29.69 0.46
N GLY A 513 20.66 29.15 -0.67
CA GLY A 513 21.92 29.53 -1.33
C GLY A 513 21.92 29.20 -2.84
N ASP A 514 22.38 30.15 -3.64
CA ASP A 514 22.22 30.29 -5.10
C ASP A 514 23.19 29.49 -6.01
N GLN A 515 22.66 29.17 -7.20
CA GLN A 515 23.20 28.97 -8.57
C GLN A 515 24.61 28.39 -8.87
N ALA A 516 24.67 27.36 -9.74
CA ALA A 516 25.25 27.41 -11.10
C ALA A 516 25.10 26.06 -11.86
N ALA A 517 25.09 26.15 -13.20
CA ALA A 517 24.63 25.15 -14.17
C ALA A 517 25.59 23.98 -14.49
N GLY A 518 25.04 22.86 -15.01
CA GLY A 518 25.83 21.84 -15.73
C GLY A 518 25.20 20.43 -15.81
N ASP A 519 24.54 20.16 -16.94
CA ASP A 519 24.28 18.90 -17.66
C ASP A 519 23.97 17.57 -16.91
N THR A 520 22.80 16.99 -17.20
CA THR A 520 22.31 15.73 -16.58
C THR A 520 22.32 14.58 -17.60
N SER A 521 23.15 13.57 -17.34
CA SER A 521 23.01 12.25 -17.96
C SER A 521 22.45 11.26 -16.92
N VAL A 522 21.28 10.70 -17.23
CA VAL A 522 20.50 9.79 -16.38
C VAL A 522 21.05 8.37 -16.54
N ALA A 523 21.56 7.77 -15.46
CA ALA A 523 21.87 6.34 -15.41
C ALA A 523 20.80 5.60 -14.61
N ALA A 524 19.94 4.89 -15.33
CA ALA A 524 19.00 3.91 -14.78
C ALA A 524 19.76 2.65 -14.33
N SER A 525 19.38 2.08 -13.18
CA SER A 525 19.73 0.69 -12.85
C SER A 525 18.53 -0.24 -13.12
N PRO A 526 18.77 -1.40 -13.74
CA PRO A 526 17.74 -2.20 -14.39
C PRO A 526 16.94 -3.05 -13.38
N VAL A 527 15.65 -3.19 -13.65
CA VAL A 527 14.77 -4.14 -12.97
C VAL A 527 14.70 -5.40 -13.82
N SER A 528 15.09 -6.55 -13.26
CA SER A 528 14.84 -7.85 -13.87
C SER A 528 13.34 -8.18 -13.79
N LEU A 529 12.71 -8.29 -14.95
CA LEU A 529 11.33 -8.73 -15.09
C LEU A 529 11.32 -10.26 -15.18
N GLY A 530 10.54 -10.90 -14.30
CA GLY A 530 10.10 -12.28 -14.52
C GLY A 530 9.30 -12.33 -15.81
N ALA A 531 9.79 -13.12 -16.77
CA ALA A 531 9.16 -13.31 -18.06
C ALA A 531 8.08 -14.39 -17.93
N ASP A 532 6.82 -14.00 -18.10
CA ASP A 532 5.77 -14.91 -18.57
C ASP A 532 4.86 -14.15 -19.55
N ASP A 533 4.72 -14.74 -20.74
CA ASP A 533 3.77 -14.47 -21.83
C ASP A 533 3.74 -13.11 -22.55
N SER A 534 4.91 -12.53 -22.83
CA SER A 534 5.04 -11.48 -23.88
C SER A 534 6.13 -11.74 -24.93
N LEU A 535 6.79 -12.91 -24.88
CA LEU A 535 7.85 -13.24 -25.82
C LEU A 535 7.34 -13.38 -27.26
N GLY A 536 6.13 -13.91 -27.50
CA GLY A 536 5.64 -14.18 -28.85
C GLY A 536 5.53 -12.92 -29.71
N LEU A 537 4.88 -11.88 -29.20
CA LEU A 537 4.61 -10.66 -29.96
C LEU A 537 5.87 -9.81 -30.17
N ARG A 538 6.72 -9.68 -29.15
CA ARG A 538 7.99 -8.93 -29.27
C ARG A 538 8.96 -9.60 -30.22
N THR A 539 9.08 -10.92 -30.17
CA THR A 539 9.96 -11.67 -31.07
C THR A 539 9.43 -11.61 -32.50
N ALA A 540 8.11 -11.69 -32.69
CA ALA A 540 7.49 -11.52 -34.00
C ALA A 540 7.74 -10.12 -34.59
N LEU A 541 7.59 -9.07 -33.79
CA LEU A 541 7.82 -7.69 -34.24
C LEU A 541 9.32 -7.42 -34.53
N MET A 542 10.22 -7.96 -33.72
CA MET A 542 11.68 -7.87 -33.95
C MET A 542 12.09 -8.61 -35.22
N ALA A 543 11.54 -9.81 -35.45
CA ALA A 543 11.77 -10.58 -36.67
C ALA A 543 11.25 -9.84 -37.92
N LEU A 544 10.03 -9.28 -37.85
CA LEU A 544 9.46 -8.50 -38.95
C LEU A 544 10.31 -7.25 -39.27
N SER A 545 10.81 -6.58 -38.23
CA SER A 545 11.68 -5.40 -38.37
C SER A 545 13.02 -5.76 -39.01
N ALA A 546 13.63 -6.87 -38.61
CA ALA A 546 14.87 -7.36 -39.20
C ALA A 546 14.70 -7.72 -40.69
N VAL A 547 13.60 -8.38 -41.04
CA VAL A 547 13.28 -8.72 -42.44
C VAL A 547 13.09 -7.46 -43.30
N LEU A 548 12.37 -6.45 -42.77
CA LEU A 548 12.19 -5.17 -43.46
C LEU A 548 13.53 -4.43 -43.67
N LEU A 549 14.39 -4.43 -42.65
CA LEU A 549 15.67 -3.74 -42.71
C LEU A 549 16.64 -4.41 -43.68
N VAL A 550 16.67 -5.75 -43.72
CA VAL A 550 17.40 -6.51 -44.75
C VAL A 550 16.83 -6.21 -46.14
N GLY A 551 15.50 -6.13 -46.28
CA GLY A 551 14.84 -5.76 -47.54
C GLY A 551 15.28 -4.38 -48.06
N VAL A 552 15.38 -3.38 -47.18
CA VAL A 552 15.79 -2.01 -47.54
C VAL A 552 17.28 -1.92 -47.85
N VAL A 553 18.13 -2.67 -47.16
CA VAL A 553 19.59 -2.60 -47.36
C VAL A 553 20.03 -3.43 -48.57
N VAL A 554 19.46 -4.62 -48.75
CA VAL A 554 19.87 -5.56 -49.80
C VAL A 554 19.09 -5.32 -51.10
N GLY A 555 17.86 -4.80 -51.01
CA GLY A 555 17.00 -4.56 -52.17
C GLY A 555 17.64 -3.66 -53.24
N PRO A 556 18.06 -2.42 -52.91
CA PRO A 556 18.63 -1.50 -53.88
C PRO A 556 19.89 -2.02 -54.62
N PRO A 557 20.92 -2.60 -53.96
CA PRO A 557 22.10 -3.10 -54.66
C PRO A 557 21.82 -4.35 -55.50
N VAL A 558 20.89 -5.22 -55.10
CA VAL A 558 20.50 -6.39 -55.90
C VAL A 558 19.72 -5.95 -57.15
N VAL A 559 18.80 -5.00 -57.01
CA VAL A 559 18.06 -4.43 -58.15
C VAL A 559 19.03 -3.72 -59.11
N ALA A 560 20.00 -2.96 -58.59
CA ALA A 560 21.02 -2.29 -59.40
C ALA A 560 21.89 -3.30 -60.19
N ARG A 561 22.32 -4.41 -59.56
CA ARG A 561 23.07 -5.48 -60.25
C ARG A 561 22.26 -6.19 -61.34
N VAL A 562 20.98 -6.45 -61.08
CA VAL A 562 20.08 -7.10 -62.07
C VAL A 562 19.82 -6.17 -63.26
N MET A 563 19.72 -4.85 -63.03
CA MET A 563 19.61 -3.84 -64.09
C MET A 563 20.90 -3.77 -64.93
N ALA A 564 22.07 -3.71 -64.27
CA ALA A 564 23.37 -3.63 -64.93
C ALA A 564 23.73 -4.89 -65.76
N GLY A 565 23.32 -6.08 -65.29
CA GLY A 565 23.49 -7.33 -66.04
C GLY A 565 22.64 -7.41 -67.31
N ARG A 566 21.51 -6.69 -67.36
CA ARG A 566 20.64 -6.63 -68.55
C ARG A 566 21.14 -5.65 -69.61
N THR A 567 21.82 -4.58 -69.23
CA THR A 567 22.46 -3.64 -70.18
C THR A 567 23.64 -4.29 -70.88
N ARG A 568 24.52 -5.00 -70.15
CA ARG A 568 25.66 -5.73 -70.77
C ARG A 568 25.24 -6.83 -71.74
N ARG A 569 24.09 -7.47 -71.51
CA ARG A 569 23.57 -8.52 -72.41
C ARG A 569 22.94 -7.97 -73.69
N LYS A 570 22.68 -6.66 -73.76
CA LYS A 570 22.21 -5.96 -74.97
C LYS A 570 23.35 -5.43 -75.84
N GLU A 571 24.52 -5.18 -75.25
CA GLU A 571 25.70 -4.69 -75.99
C GLU A 571 26.59 -5.82 -76.55
N GLY A 572 26.45 -7.06 -76.06
CA GLY A 572 27.16 -8.24 -76.60
C GLY A 572 26.43 -9.00 -77.71
N ALA A 573 25.40 -8.41 -78.33
CA ALA A 573 24.63 -9.00 -79.44
C ALA A 573 24.30 -7.96 -80.52
N ALA A 574 25.26 -7.06 -80.79
CA ALA A 574 25.30 -6.19 -81.95
C ALA A 574 26.55 -6.53 -82.77
#